data_AF-A0A5B8U3T4-F1
#
_entry.id   AF-A0A5B8U3T4-F1
#
_cell.length_a   1.000
_cell.length_b   1.000
_cell.length_c   1.000
_cell.angle_alpha   90.00
_cell.angle_beta   90.00
_cell.angle_gamma   90.00
#
_symmetry.space_group_name_H-M   'P 1'
#
loop_
_entity.id
_entity.type
_entity.pdbx_description
1 polymer ?
#
loop_
_entity_poly.entity_id
_entity_poly.type
_entity_poly.pdbx_seq_one_letter_code
_entity_poly.pdbx_strand_id
1 'polypeptide(L)'
;MHIGTARTGDPQAPEIVPSAHCVRRYRERMPVRAPGGDEVAAGLLAALEAADVMRWPPAWAVSDRPAPLWAVSGDLAFPLAPTARPGRWLAVTCLRRGKG
;
A
#
# COMPACT_ATOMS: atom_id res chain seq x y z
N MET A 1 -3.66 -11.08 9.58
CA MET A 1 -3.58 -11.73 8.25
C MET A 1 -2.42 -11.10 7.50
N HIS A 2 -1.40 -11.90 7.19
CA HIS A 2 -0.33 -11.52 6.26
C HIS A 2 -0.68 -12.12 4.90
N ILE A 3 -0.71 -11.30 3.86
CA ILE A 3 -1.14 -11.73 2.52
C ILE A 3 0.02 -11.88 1.52
N GLY A 4 1.25 -11.55 1.94
CA GLY A 4 2.45 -11.61 1.11
C GLY A 4 3.37 -10.40 1.28
N THR A 5 4.43 -10.38 0.49
CA THR A 5 5.41 -9.27 0.41
C THR A 5 5.54 -8.85 -1.05
N ALA A 6 5.24 -7.58 -1.33
CA ALA A 6 5.43 -6.96 -2.62
C ALA A 6 6.91 -6.59 -2.80
N ARG A 7 7.46 -6.82 -4.01
CA ARG A 7 8.82 -6.44 -4.39
C ARG A 7 8.76 -5.30 -5.41
N THR A 8 9.23 -4.12 -5.03
CA THR A 8 9.06 -2.88 -5.83
C THR A 8 10.19 -2.63 -6.81
N GLY A 9 11.38 -3.21 -6.57
CA GLY A 9 12.61 -2.84 -7.27
C GLY A 9 13.19 -1.48 -6.87
N ASP A 10 12.50 -0.71 -6.03
CA ASP A 10 12.95 0.59 -5.54
C ASP A 10 13.96 0.41 -4.39
N PRO A 11 15.14 1.06 -4.43
CA PRO A 11 16.18 0.89 -3.42
C PRO A 11 15.80 1.44 -2.04
N GLN A 12 14.86 2.38 -1.95
CA GLN A 12 14.38 2.94 -0.68
C GLN A 12 13.37 2.03 0.00
N ALA A 13 12.54 1.33 -0.76
CA ALA A 13 11.59 0.35 -0.24
C ALA A 13 11.53 -0.96 -1.06
N PRO A 14 12.61 -1.78 -1.05
CA PRO A 14 12.67 -3.00 -1.87
C PRO A 14 11.56 -4.00 -1.59
N GLU A 15 11.13 -4.09 -0.32
CA GLU A 15 10.04 -4.95 0.12
C GLU A 15 8.95 -4.11 0.80
N ILE A 16 7.70 -4.31 0.41
CA ILE A 16 6.53 -3.74 1.09
C ILE A 16 5.59 -4.85 1.54
N VAL A 17 5.23 -4.83 2.82
CA VAL A 17 4.23 -5.73 3.40
C VAL A 17 2.97 -4.94 3.73
N PRO A 18 1.79 -5.34 3.24
CA PRO A 18 0.54 -4.72 3.64
C PRO A 18 0.13 -5.17 5.05
N SER A 19 -0.27 -4.20 5.88
CA SER A 19 -0.92 -4.49 7.16
C SER A 19 -2.32 -5.07 6.96
N ALA A 20 -2.87 -5.75 7.96
CA ALA A 20 -4.27 -6.19 7.91
C ALA A 20 -5.26 -5.02 7.72
N HIS A 21 -4.93 -3.85 8.26
CA HIS A 21 -5.73 -2.63 8.05
C HIS A 21 -5.67 -2.16 6.59
N CYS A 22 -4.50 -2.22 5.95
CA CYS A 22 -4.32 -1.92 4.54
C CYS A 22 -5.15 -2.85 3.65
N VAL A 23 -5.10 -4.16 3.89
CA VAL A 23 -5.90 -5.16 3.14
C VAL A 23 -7.39 -4.87 3.24
N ARG A 24 -7.89 -4.59 4.46
CA ARG A 24 -9.31 -4.25 4.67
C ARG A 24 -9.70 -2.98 3.91
N ARG A 25 -8.90 -1.91 4.01
CA ARG A 25 -9.17 -0.65 3.32
C ARG A 25 -9.13 -0.79 1.81
N TYR A 26 -8.19 -1.56 1.27
CA TYR A 26 -8.13 -1.86 -0.16
C TYR A 26 -9.42 -2.56 -0.62
N ARG A 27 -9.87 -3.59 0.12
CA ARG A 27 -11.12 -4.32 -0.19
C ARG A 27 -12.35 -3.41 -0.14
N GLU A 28 -12.45 -2.53 0.85
CA GLU A 28 -13.57 -1.57 0.97
C GLU A 28 -13.62 -0.57 -0.18
N ARG A 29 -12.45 -0.16 -0.69
CA ARG A 29 -12.32 0.93 -1.66
C ARG A 29 -12.27 0.43 -3.10
N MET A 30 -11.86 -0.80 -3.35
CA MET A 30 -11.78 -1.39 -4.69
C MET A 30 -13.03 -2.23 -5.00
N PRO A 31 -13.57 -2.17 -6.23
CA PRO A 31 -14.75 -2.93 -6.64
C PRO A 31 -14.39 -4.41 -6.93
N VAL A 32 -13.73 -5.09 -6.00
CA VAL A 32 -13.42 -6.53 -6.13
C VAL A 32 -14.72 -7.30 -5.84
N ARG A 33 -15.33 -7.85 -6.90
CA ARG A 33 -16.62 -8.57 -6.83
C ARG A 33 -16.47 -10.08 -6.65
N ALA A 34 -15.25 -10.61 -6.76
CA ALA A 34 -15.04 -12.04 -6.64
C ALA A 34 -15.25 -12.54 -5.20
N PRO A 35 -15.87 -13.72 -5.04
CA PRO A 35 -15.98 -14.37 -3.74
C PRO A 35 -14.61 -14.93 -3.33
N GLY A 36 -13.85 -14.17 -2.53
CA GLY A 36 -12.59 -14.68 -1.95
C GLY A 36 -11.63 -13.60 -1.48
N GLY A 37 -10.71 -13.97 -0.59
CA GLY A 37 -9.62 -13.10 -0.13
C GLY A 37 -8.43 -13.04 -1.10
N ASP A 38 -8.31 -14.03 -1.99
CA ASP A 38 -7.11 -14.22 -2.81
C ASP A 38 -6.99 -13.19 -3.93
N GLU A 39 -8.09 -12.78 -4.57
CA GLU A 39 -8.06 -11.69 -5.56
C GLU A 39 -7.73 -10.35 -4.93
N VAL A 40 -8.24 -10.09 -3.72
CA VAL A 40 -7.89 -8.89 -2.95
C VAL A 40 -6.39 -8.89 -2.64
N ALA A 41 -5.85 -10.05 -2.24
CA ALA A 41 -4.42 -10.19 -1.95
C ALA A 41 -3.57 -9.97 -3.20
N ALA A 42 -3.90 -10.65 -4.30
CA ALA A 42 -3.18 -10.53 -5.57
C ALA A 42 -3.23 -9.10 -6.12
N GLY A 43 -4.41 -8.48 -6.14
CA GLY A 43 -4.58 -7.10 -6.63
C GLY A 43 -3.84 -6.07 -5.78
N LEU A 44 -3.82 -6.25 -4.45
CA LEU A 44 -3.08 -5.37 -3.55
C LEU A 44 -1.57 -5.54 -3.71
N LEU A 45 -1.06 -6.78 -3.81
CA LEU A 45 0.36 -7.03 -4.04
C LEU A 45 0.80 -6.44 -5.39
N ALA A 46 0.05 -6.69 -6.47
CA ALA A 46 0.35 -6.12 -7.78
C ALA A 46 0.37 -4.58 -7.76
N ALA A 47 -0.58 -3.95 -7.06
CA ALA A 47 -0.60 -2.49 -6.93
C ALA A 47 0.60 -1.94 -6.13
N LEU A 48 1.10 -2.67 -5.14
CA LEU A 48 2.29 -2.30 -4.38
C LEU A 48 3.58 -2.53 -5.18
N GLU A 49 3.64 -3.60 -5.97
CA GLU A 49 4.78 -3.91 -6.84
C GLU A 49 4.94 -2.89 -7.96
N ALA A 50 3.84 -2.38 -8.50
CA ALA A 50 3.83 -1.35 -9.53
C ALA A 50 3.91 0.09 -8.99
N ALA A 51 4.02 0.27 -7.68
CA ALA A 51 3.94 1.59 -7.06
C ALA A 51 5.27 2.36 -7.16
N ASP A 52 5.17 3.65 -7.46
CA ASP A 52 6.28 4.59 -7.31
C ASP A 52 6.48 4.92 -5.83
N VAL A 53 7.74 4.85 -5.36
CA VAL A 53 8.11 5.19 -3.99
C VAL A 53 8.56 6.64 -3.93
N MET A 54 7.97 7.41 -3.01
CA MET A 54 8.25 8.83 -2.87
C MET A 54 8.20 9.30 -1.41
N ARG A 55 8.87 10.42 -1.12
CA ARG A 55 8.93 11.01 0.23
C ARG A 55 7.71 11.85 0.59
N TRP A 56 6.94 12.27 -0.40
CA TRP A 56 5.80 13.16 -0.23
C TRP A 56 4.53 12.49 -0.77
N PRO A 57 3.40 12.56 -0.06
CA PRO A 57 2.15 12.08 -0.61
C PRO A 57 1.70 12.95 -1.79
N PRO A 58 0.89 12.41 -2.71
CA PRO A 58 0.15 13.25 -3.62
C PRO A 58 -0.83 14.12 -2.82
N ALA A 59 -1.14 15.33 -3.34
CA ALA A 59 -1.91 16.35 -2.60
C ALA A 59 -3.28 15.87 -2.07
N TRP A 60 -3.93 14.95 -2.77
CA TRP A 60 -5.22 14.37 -2.38
C TRP A 60 -5.09 13.31 -1.26
N ALA A 61 -3.89 12.79 -1.01
CA ALA A 61 -3.60 11.77 -0.01
C ALA A 61 -2.95 12.34 1.25
N VAL A 62 -2.85 13.67 1.36
CA VAL A 62 -2.30 14.34 2.54
C VAL A 62 -3.12 13.92 3.76
N SER A 63 -2.42 13.35 4.73
CA SER A 63 -2.98 13.01 6.04
C SER A 63 -2.19 13.73 7.13
N ASP A 64 -2.90 14.06 8.19
CA ASP A 64 -2.46 14.42 9.53
C ASP A 64 -1.49 13.42 10.17
N ARG A 65 -1.30 12.22 9.62
CA ARG A 65 -0.25 11.29 10.03
C ARG A 65 0.95 11.36 9.09
N PRO A 66 2.11 11.85 9.56
CA PRO A 66 3.32 11.85 8.75
C PRO A 66 3.78 10.41 8.47
N ALA A 67 4.14 10.14 7.21
CA ALA A 67 4.81 8.91 6.81
C ALA A 67 6.11 9.27 6.09
N PRO A 68 7.24 8.62 6.42
CA PRO A 68 8.55 8.92 5.83
C PRO A 68 8.64 8.56 4.34
N LEU A 69 7.87 7.56 3.90
CA LEU A 69 7.74 7.15 2.51
C LEU A 69 6.29 6.84 2.18
N TRP A 70 5.99 6.92 0.89
CA TRP A 70 4.70 6.64 0.29
C TRP A 70 4.91 5.75 -0.93
N ALA A 71 4.13 4.70 -1.07
CA ALA A 71 3.98 3.97 -2.32
C ALA A 71 2.72 4.50 -3.01
N VAL A 72 2.81 4.88 -4.28
CA VAL A 72 1.71 5.46 -5.05
C VAL A 72 1.53 4.68 -6.35
N SER A 73 0.32 4.18 -6.58
CA SER A 73 -0.04 3.44 -7.80
C SER A 73 -1.34 3.98 -8.35
N GLY A 74 -1.26 4.84 -9.37
CA GLY A 74 -2.41 5.50 -9.98
C GLY A 74 -3.21 6.32 -8.96
N ASP A 75 -4.44 5.89 -8.68
CA ASP A 75 -5.34 6.51 -7.70
C ASP A 75 -5.19 5.98 -6.28
N LEU A 76 -4.20 5.10 -6.03
CA LEU A 76 -3.94 4.52 -4.73
C LEU A 76 -2.68 5.12 -4.11
N ALA A 77 -2.73 5.37 -2.79
CA ALA A 77 -1.59 5.82 -2.01
C ALA A 77 -1.49 5.05 -0.69
N PHE A 78 -0.28 4.60 -0.39
CA PHE A 78 0.03 3.75 0.76
C PHE A 78 1.12 4.43 1.59
N PRO A 79 0.79 5.05 2.73
CA PRO A 79 1.82 5.52 3.66
C PRO A 79 2.60 4.31 4.20
N LEU A 80 3.93 4.44 4.22
CA LEU A 80 4.85 3.39 4.60
C LEU A 80 5.48 3.68 5.96
N ALA A 81 5.43 2.71 6.85
CA ALA A 81 6.13 2.74 8.14
C ALA A 81 7.37 1.82 8.09
N PRO A 82 8.48 2.21 8.74
CA PRO A 82 9.64 1.34 8.84
C PRO A 82 9.29 0.08 9.63
N THR A 83 9.91 -1.05 9.27
CA THR A 83 9.84 -2.28 10.06
C THR A 83 11.18 -2.54 10.76
N ALA A 84 11.21 -3.51 11.67
CA ALA A 84 12.44 -3.96 12.30
C ALA A 84 13.46 -4.56 11.31
N ARG A 85 13.02 -4.96 10.10
CA ARG A 85 13.89 -5.50 9.05
C ARG A 85 14.27 -4.38 8.07
N PRO A 86 15.57 -4.04 7.93
CA PRO A 86 16.02 -3.07 6.95
C PRO A 86 15.57 -3.42 5.53
N GLY A 87 15.17 -2.39 4.76
CA GLY A 87 14.65 -2.55 3.40
C GLY A 87 13.21 -3.07 3.31
N ARG A 88 12.59 -3.47 4.43
CA ARG A 88 11.18 -3.86 4.47
C ARG A 88 10.33 -2.78 5.11
N TRP A 89 9.29 -2.39 4.40
CA TRP A 89 8.33 -1.36 4.80
C TRP A 89 6.94 -1.95 5.01
N LEU A 90 6.17 -1.32 5.88
CA LEU A 90 4.79 -1.68 6.18
C LEU A 90 3.85 -0.66 5.54
N ALA A 91 3.04 -1.08 4.56
CA ALA A 91 1.91 -0.27 4.10
C ALA A 91 0.83 -0.26 5.19
N VAL A 92 0.66 0.88 5.87
CA VAL A 92 -0.19 0.95 7.08
C VAL A 92 -1.67 1.03 6.72
N THR A 93 -2.00 1.71 5.62
CA THR A 93 -3.36 1.85 5.08
C THR A 93 -3.32 1.93 3.55
N CYS A 94 -4.49 2.00 2.90
CA CYS A 94 -4.62 2.11 1.44
C CYS A 94 -5.61 3.22 1.10
N LEU A 95 -5.13 4.42 0.80
CA LEU A 95 -5.97 5.56 0.40
C LEU A 95 -6.35 5.47 -1.07
N ARG A 96 -7.55 5.91 -1.43
CA ARG A 96 -8.00 6.00 -2.83
C ARG A 96 -8.51 7.40 -3.13
N ARG A 97 -8.06 7.98 -4.26
CA ARG A 97 -8.58 9.27 -4.72
C ARG A 97 -10.11 9.24 -4.82
N GLY A 98 -10.78 10.22 -4.23
CA GLY A 98 -12.24 10.34 -4.26
C GLY A 98 -13.01 9.43 -3.28
N LYS A 99 -12.33 8.62 -2.45
CA LYS A 99 -12.97 7.86 -1.35
C LYS A 99 -12.12 7.95 -0.06
N GLY A 100 -12.45 8.95 0.76
CA GLY A 100 -11.96 9.12 2.13
C GLY A 100 -12.37 7.98 3.05
#